data_AF-V4B7A5-F1
#
_entry.id   AF-V4B7A5-F1
#
_cell.length_a   1.000
_cell.length_b   1.000
_cell.length_c   1.000
_cell.angle_alpha   90.00
_cell.angle_beta   90.00
_cell.angle_gamma   90.00
#
_symmetry.space_group_name_H-M   'P 1'
#
loop_
_entity.id
_entity.type
_entity.pdbx_description
1 polymer ?
#
loop_
_entity_poly.entity_id
_entity_poly.type
_entity_poly.pdbx_seq_one_letter_code
_entity_poly.pdbx_strand_id
1 'polypeptide(L)'
;MIVIFLILAGITAVEGQDNFYFSLSPRDLDVVEGTEIKLLCDVSDRRHVVFQWTQSGNLLPNTSRRFQEGSHLRILRVLRGEDEGPYQCIATNVTTGFSLQSSESMLNIQCKSFYFLQHNIFNTTQ
;
A
#
# COMPACT_ATOMS: atom_id res chain seq x y z
N MET A 1 -26.74 50.94 -20.05
CA MET A 1 -25.70 50.20 -19.34
C MET A 1 -26.36 49.47 -18.17
N ILE A 2 -26.89 48.27 -18.42
CA ILE A 2 -27.57 47.48 -17.39
C ILE A 2 -26.98 46.09 -17.51
N VAL A 3 -26.18 45.71 -16.52
CA VAL A 3 -25.59 44.38 -16.40
C VAL A 3 -26.43 43.62 -15.37
N ILE A 4 -27.53 43.00 -15.82
CA ILE A 4 -28.33 42.11 -14.96
C ILE A 4 -27.83 40.70 -15.25
N PHE A 5 -26.83 40.31 -14.48
CA PHE A 5 -26.30 38.97 -14.40
C PHE A 5 -27.30 38.07 -13.64
N LEU A 6 -28.24 37.46 -14.35
CA LEU A 6 -29.05 36.36 -13.83
C LEU A 6 -28.21 35.07 -13.82
N ILE A 7 -27.30 34.93 -12.86
CA ILE A 7 -26.81 33.62 -12.44
C ILE A 7 -27.53 33.24 -11.16
N LEU A 8 -28.47 32.30 -11.27
CA LEU A 8 -28.91 31.50 -10.13
C LEU A 8 -27.70 30.65 -9.69
N ALA A 9 -26.83 31.27 -8.90
CA ALA A 9 -25.77 30.59 -8.18
C ALA A 9 -26.44 29.73 -7.09
N GLY A 10 -26.68 28.47 -7.41
CA GLY A 10 -27.41 27.56 -6.54
C GLY A 10 -27.05 26.09 -6.74
N ILE A 11 -25.82 25.80 -7.13
CA ILE A 11 -25.20 24.50 -6.87
C ILE A 11 -23.84 24.81 -6.26
N THR A 12 -23.81 25.00 -4.94
CA THR A 12 -22.56 24.74 -4.23
C THR A 12 -22.37 23.24 -4.30
N ALA A 13 -21.57 22.76 -5.26
CA ALA A 13 -20.94 21.48 -5.07
C ALA A 13 -20.19 21.61 -3.73
N VAL A 14 -20.68 20.93 -2.70
CA VAL A 14 -19.93 20.79 -1.46
C VAL A 14 -18.75 19.91 -1.86
N GLU A 15 -17.65 20.53 -2.27
CA GLU A 15 -16.35 19.89 -2.27
C GLU A 15 -16.04 19.61 -0.80
N GLY A 16 -16.47 18.44 -0.33
CA GLY A 16 -15.96 17.89 0.91
C GLY A 16 -14.46 17.76 0.71
N GLN A 17 -13.71 18.69 1.28
CA GLN A 17 -12.26 18.68 1.19
C GLN A 17 -11.73 17.60 2.13
N ASP A 18 -11.79 16.34 1.68
CA ASP A 18 -11.00 15.27 2.27
C ASP A 18 -9.53 15.54 1.99
N ASN A 19 -8.91 16.31 2.87
CA ASN A 19 -7.50 16.66 2.75
C ASN A 19 -6.66 15.78 3.68
N PHE A 20 -6.47 14.52 3.29
CA PHE A 20 -5.42 13.68 3.83
C PHE A 20 -4.49 13.23 2.70
N TYR A 21 -3.28 12.86 3.06
CA TYR A 21 -2.24 12.38 2.15
C TYR A 21 -1.48 11.26 2.84
N PHE A 22 -0.76 10.43 2.07
CA PHE A 22 0.07 9.38 2.64
C PHE A 22 1.25 10.00 3.41
N SER A 23 1.25 9.81 4.73
CA SER A 23 2.38 10.16 5.60
C SER A 23 3.45 9.04 5.58
N LEU A 24 3.02 7.80 5.31
CA LEU A 24 3.87 6.67 4.98
C LEU A 24 3.34 5.98 3.74
N SER A 25 4.19 5.83 2.74
CA SER A 25 3.95 4.99 1.57
C SER A 25 4.81 3.74 1.65
N PRO A 26 4.36 2.61 1.10
CA PRO A 26 5.19 1.41 1.04
C PRO A 26 6.42 1.65 0.18
N ARG A 27 7.47 0.89 0.47
CA ARG A 27 8.76 0.95 -0.22
C ARG A 27 9.11 -0.44 -0.74
N ASP A 28 9.89 -0.46 -1.81
CA ASP A 28 10.42 -1.69 -2.39
C ASP A 28 11.20 -2.48 -1.35
N LEU A 29 11.08 -3.80 -1.41
CA LEU A 29 11.77 -4.73 -0.52
C LEU A 29 12.34 -5.90 -1.33
N ASP A 30 13.62 -6.18 -1.10
CA ASP A 30 14.30 -7.39 -1.54
C ASP A 30 14.47 -8.32 -0.34
N VAL A 31 13.80 -9.46 -0.35
CA VAL A 31 13.79 -10.39 0.78
C VAL A 31 14.05 -11.81 0.35
N VAL A 32 14.50 -12.64 1.30
CA VAL A 32 14.65 -14.07 1.07
C VAL A 32 13.32 -14.75 1.30
N GLU A 33 12.98 -15.71 0.44
CA GLU A 33 11.84 -16.59 0.62
C GLU A 33 11.76 -17.10 2.07
N GLY A 34 10.56 -17.14 2.63
CA GLY A 34 10.30 -17.59 4.00
C GLY A 34 10.49 -16.54 5.09
N THR A 35 11.01 -15.35 4.76
CA THR A 35 11.14 -14.23 5.69
C THR A 35 9.76 -13.66 6.06
N GLU A 36 9.63 -13.17 7.28
CA GLU A 36 8.49 -12.37 7.70
C GLU A 36 8.72 -10.89 7.38
N ILE A 37 7.73 -10.23 6.75
CA ILE A 37 7.84 -8.83 6.36
C ILE A 37 6.64 -8.01 6.79
N LYS A 38 6.80 -6.69 6.76
CA LYS A 38 5.73 -5.72 6.92
C LYS A 38 5.90 -4.56 5.92
N LEU A 39 4.91 -4.37 5.04
CA LEU A 39 4.82 -3.17 4.20
C LEU A 39 4.09 -2.08 4.96
N LEU A 40 4.76 -0.94 5.11
CA LEU A 40 4.25 0.20 5.86
C LEU A 40 3.37 1.08 4.96
N CYS A 41 2.33 1.65 5.57
CA CYS A 41 1.38 2.55 4.94
C CYS A 41 0.69 3.34 6.04
N ASP A 42 0.50 4.64 5.84
CA ASP A 42 -0.26 5.50 6.73
C ASP A 42 -0.63 6.83 6.06
N VAL A 43 -1.62 7.52 6.60
CA VAL A 43 -2.03 8.86 6.16
C VAL A 43 -1.84 9.91 7.25
N SER A 44 -1.86 11.18 6.88
CA SER A 44 -1.71 12.32 7.79
C SER A 44 -2.86 12.47 8.80
N ASP A 45 -4.08 12.07 8.42
CA ASP A 45 -5.23 12.00 9.33
C ASP A 45 -6.00 10.68 9.11
N ARG A 46 -6.11 9.87 10.16
CA ARG A 46 -6.79 8.56 10.13
C ARG A 46 -8.29 8.63 10.43
N ARG A 47 -8.84 9.81 10.77
CA ARG A 47 -10.25 9.94 11.11
C ARG A 47 -11.14 9.44 9.97
N HIS A 48 -11.97 8.45 10.27
CA HIS A 48 -12.86 7.80 9.30
C HIS A 48 -12.14 7.13 8.11
N VAL A 49 -10.83 6.94 8.16
CA VAL A 49 -10.07 6.29 7.10
C VAL A 49 -9.99 4.79 7.35
N VAL A 50 -10.38 4.01 6.35
CA VAL A 50 -10.15 2.57 6.27
C VAL A 50 -9.09 2.29 5.23
N PHE A 51 -8.23 1.31 5.52
CA PHE A 51 -7.15 0.90 4.63
C PHE A 51 -7.46 -0.45 3.98
N GLN A 52 -7.01 -0.61 2.75
CA GLN A 52 -7.01 -1.86 2.00
C GLN A 52 -5.69 -2.00 1.23
N TRP A 53 -5.36 -3.21 0.81
CA TRP A 53 -4.17 -3.48 0.01
C TRP A 53 -4.54 -4.11 -1.32
N THR A 54 -3.76 -3.79 -2.34
CA THR A 54 -3.78 -4.49 -3.63
C THR A 54 -2.42 -5.09 -3.93
N GLN A 55 -2.44 -6.19 -4.68
CA GLN A 55 -1.26 -6.78 -5.32
C GLN A 55 -1.54 -6.86 -6.82
N SER A 56 -0.68 -6.28 -7.64
CA SER A 56 -0.87 -6.20 -9.10
C SER A 56 -2.24 -5.65 -9.49
N GLY A 57 -2.70 -4.62 -8.77
CA GLY A 57 -3.99 -3.97 -8.98
C GLY A 57 -5.22 -4.72 -8.42
N ASN A 58 -5.06 -5.95 -7.94
CA ASN A 58 -6.17 -6.74 -7.40
C ASN A 58 -6.26 -6.60 -5.89
N LEU A 59 -7.47 -6.47 -5.34
CA LEU A 59 -7.69 -6.45 -3.89
C LEU A 59 -7.11 -7.70 -3.23
N LEU A 60 -6.38 -7.48 -2.15
CA LEU A 60 -5.64 -8.51 -1.45
C LEU A 60 -6.42 -8.95 -0.21
N PRO A 61 -7.09 -10.12 -0.22
CA PRO A 61 -7.82 -10.60 0.95
C PRO A 61 -6.87 -11.02 2.06
N ASN A 62 -7.32 -10.83 3.31
CA ASN A 62 -6.63 -11.33 4.48
C ASN A 62 -6.68 -12.87 4.53
N THR A 63 -5.58 -13.47 4.94
CA THR A 63 -5.40 -14.91 5.19
C THR A 63 -4.70 -15.11 6.53
N SER A 64 -4.54 -16.34 6.99
CA SER A 64 -3.74 -16.63 8.20
C SER A 64 -2.25 -16.30 8.05
N ARG A 65 -1.74 -16.20 6.81
CA ARG A 65 -0.32 -15.96 6.48
C ARG A 65 -0.03 -14.50 6.13
N ARG A 66 -0.95 -13.87 5.40
CA ARG A 66 -0.85 -12.53 4.82
C ARG A 66 -2.09 -11.74 5.21
N PHE A 67 -1.94 -10.72 6.04
CA PHE A 67 -3.06 -9.97 6.57
C PHE A 67 -2.68 -8.53 6.92
N GLN A 68 -3.69 -7.67 6.90
CA GLN A 68 -3.57 -6.29 7.34
C GLN A 68 -3.50 -6.19 8.86
N GLU A 69 -2.48 -5.51 9.36
CA GLU A 69 -2.27 -5.16 10.77
C GLU A 69 -2.39 -3.63 10.89
N GLY A 70 -3.61 -3.15 11.20
CA GLY A 70 -3.92 -1.71 11.16
C GLY A 70 -3.96 -1.19 9.73
N SER A 71 -3.01 -0.33 9.36
CA SER A 71 -2.81 0.16 7.98
C SER A 71 -1.71 -0.61 7.23
N HIS A 72 -0.91 -1.41 7.94
CA HIS A 72 0.24 -2.11 7.38
C HIS A 72 -0.15 -3.50 6.86
N LEU A 73 0.52 -3.98 5.83
CA LEU A 73 0.40 -5.37 5.38
C LEU A 73 1.49 -6.22 6.00
N ARG A 74 1.14 -7.31 6.68
CA ARG A 74 2.09 -8.26 7.27
C ARG A 74 2.02 -9.59 6.52
N ILE A 75 3.19 -10.15 6.21
CA ILE A 75 3.33 -11.47 5.58
C ILE A 75 4.28 -12.28 6.44
N LEU A 76 3.77 -13.32 7.13
CA LEU A 76 4.55 -14.12 8.09
C LEU A 76 5.63 -14.99 7.41
N ARG A 77 5.39 -15.37 6.17
CA ARG A 77 6.30 -16.20 5.37
C ARG A 77 6.08 -15.88 3.91
N VAL A 78 6.98 -15.11 3.33
CA VAL A 78 6.90 -14.75 1.90
C VAL A 78 7.19 -15.97 1.03
N LEU A 79 6.37 -16.17 0.00
CA LEU A 79 6.44 -17.28 -0.95
C LEU A 79 6.73 -16.74 -2.34
N ARG A 80 7.79 -17.26 -2.96
CA ARG A 80 8.18 -16.86 -4.32
C ARG A 80 7.09 -17.28 -5.31
N GLY A 81 6.78 -16.42 -6.30
CA GLY A 81 5.70 -16.63 -7.26
C GLY A 81 4.27 -16.37 -6.74
N GLU A 82 4.02 -16.34 -5.43
CA GLU A 82 2.72 -15.95 -4.86
C GLU A 82 2.72 -14.50 -4.38
N ASP A 83 3.75 -14.09 -3.65
CA ASP A 83 3.78 -12.79 -2.99
C ASP A 83 4.63 -11.76 -3.77
N GLU A 84 5.34 -12.18 -4.83
CA GLU A 84 6.12 -11.26 -5.68
C GLU A 84 5.21 -10.26 -6.40
N GLY A 85 5.77 -9.07 -6.63
CA GLY A 85 5.16 -8.07 -7.48
C GLY A 85 4.80 -6.78 -6.76
N PRO A 86 4.06 -5.92 -7.46
CA PRO A 86 3.73 -4.59 -6.99
C PRO A 86 2.59 -4.62 -5.97
N TYR A 87 2.74 -3.85 -4.89
CA TYR A 87 1.73 -3.61 -3.88
C TYR A 87 1.39 -2.13 -3.79
N GLN A 88 0.12 -1.85 -3.55
CA GLN A 88 -0.35 -0.50 -3.22
C GLN A 88 -1.32 -0.54 -2.04
N CYS A 89 -1.30 0.53 -1.27
CA CYS A 89 -2.22 0.76 -0.17
C CYS A 89 -3.31 1.72 -0.65
N ILE A 90 -4.57 1.39 -0.33
CA ILE A 90 -5.74 2.23 -0.60
C ILE A 90 -6.22 2.78 0.74
N ALA A 91 -6.39 4.09 0.83
CA ALA A 91 -6.94 4.77 1.98
C ALA A 91 -8.26 5.43 1.59
N THR A 92 -9.36 5.04 2.23
CA THR A 92 -10.72 5.50 1.92
C THR A 92 -11.35 6.14 3.14
N ASN A 93 -11.81 7.39 3.02
CA ASN A 93 -12.69 8.00 4.01
C ASN A 93 -14.09 7.40 3.87
N VAL A 94 -14.57 6.69 4.89
CA VAL A 94 -15.86 5.98 4.84
C VAL A 94 -17.07 6.90 4.95
N THR A 95 -16.90 8.15 5.40
CA THR A 95 -17.98 9.13 5.50
C THR A 95 -18.28 9.80 4.17
N THR A 96 -17.25 10.04 3.35
CA THR A 96 -17.36 10.79 2.09
C THR A 96 -17.19 9.89 0.85
N GLY A 97 -16.57 8.73 1.01
CA GLY A 97 -16.21 7.82 -0.09
C GLY A 97 -14.91 8.19 -0.82
N PHE A 98 -14.27 9.31 -0.47
CA PHE A 98 -13.01 9.71 -1.09
C PHE A 98 -11.91 8.67 -0.85
N SER A 99 -11.22 8.28 -1.91
CA SER A 99 -10.20 7.23 -1.87
C SER A 99 -8.92 7.68 -2.57
N LEU A 100 -7.77 7.42 -1.93
CA LEU A 100 -6.44 7.64 -2.48
C LEU A 100 -5.66 6.34 -2.53
N GLN A 101 -4.78 6.21 -3.53
CA GLN A 101 -3.84 5.10 -3.66
C GLN A 101 -2.42 5.60 -3.39
N SER A 102 -1.62 4.80 -2.69
CA SER A 102 -0.22 5.09 -2.44
C SER A 102 0.62 4.96 -3.72
N SER A 103 1.88 5.36 -3.63
CA SER A 103 2.88 4.88 -4.58
C SER A 103 2.94 3.36 -4.55
N GLU A 104 3.28 2.78 -5.71
CA GLU A 104 3.53 1.35 -5.85
C GLU A 104 4.86 0.97 -5.20
N SER A 105 4.90 -0.19 -4.55
CA SER A 105 6.12 -0.81 -4.04
C SER A 105 6.32 -2.21 -4.59
N MET A 106 7.52 -2.54 -5.02
CA MET A 106 7.89 -3.85 -5.53
C MET A 106 8.41 -4.76 -4.41
N LEU A 107 7.79 -5.94 -4.25
CA LEU A 107 8.33 -7.01 -3.41
C LEU A 107 9.07 -8.04 -4.28
N ASN A 108 10.39 -8.06 -4.16
CA ASN A 108 11.26 -9.02 -4.82
C ASN A 108 11.64 -10.15 -3.86
N ILE A 109 11.55 -11.41 -4.30
CA ILE A 109 11.81 -12.57 -3.44
C ILE A 109 12.94 -13.42 -4.01
N GLN A 110 14.06 -13.46 -3.28
CA GLN A 110 15.19 -14.32 -3.59
C GLN A 110 14.92 -15.75 -3.11
N CYS A 111 15.20 -16.74 -3.96
CA CYS A 111 15.10 -18.14 -3.57
C CYS A 111 16.10 -18.45 -2.45
N LYS A 112 15.67 -19.21 -1.44
CA LYS A 112 16.55 -19.64 -0.34
C LYS A 112 17.84 -20.29 -0.84
N SER A 113 17.74 -21.23 -1.79
CA SER A 113 18.90 -21.99 -2.28
C SER A 113 19.96 -21.09 -2.91
N PHE A 114 19.54 -20.15 -3.77
CA PHE A 114 20.46 -19.21 -4.42
C PHE A 114 21.09 -18.24 -3.41
N TYR A 115 20.29 -17.71 -2.48
CA TYR A 115 20.78 -16.84 -1.40
C TYR A 115 21.85 -17.53 -0.53
N PHE A 116 21.59 -18.77 -0.08
CA PHE A 116 22.56 -19.52 0.73
C PHE A 116 23.85 -19.83 -0.01
N LEU A 117 23.78 -20.14 -1.31
CA LEU A 117 24.98 -20.35 -2.13
C LEU A 117 25.82 -19.06 -2.21
N GLN A 118 25.18 -17.92 -2.46
CA GLN A 118 25.87 -16.63 -2.55
C GLN A 118 26.51 -16.22 -1.21
N HIS A 119 25.88 -16.52 -0.07
CA HIS A 119 26.39 -16.14 1.25
C HIS A 119 27.37 -17.14 1.89
N ASN A 120 27.38 -18.42 1.48
CA ASN A 120 28.35 -19.42 1.99
C ASN A 120 29.66 -19.46 1.17
N ILE A 121 29.66 -19.05 -0.10
CA ILE A 121 30.90 -19.03 -0.90
C ILE A 121 31.91 -17.98 -0.36
N PHE A 122 31.45 -16.88 0.26
CA PHE A 122 32.34 -15.89 0.87
C PHE A 122 32.92 -16.30 2.24
N ASN A 123 32.40 -17.35 2.89
CA ASN A 123 32.91 -17.84 4.18
C ASN A 123 33.84 -19.05 4.06
N THR A 124 34.08 -19.56 2.85
CA THR A 124 34.91 -20.77 2.64
C THR A 124 36.28 -20.45 2.01
N THR A 125 36.67 -19.18 1.92
CA THR A 125 37.99 -18.74 1.44
C THR A 125 38.80 -17.99 2.51
N GLN A 126 38.71 -18.41 3.78
CA GLN A 126 39.71 -18.06 4.79
C GLN A 126 40.31 -19.33 5.39
#